data_AF-A0A0D7NF06-F1
#
_entry.id   AF-A0A0D7NF06-F1
#
_cell.length_a   1.000
_cell.length_b   1.000
_cell.length_c   1.000
_cell.angle_alpha   90.00
_cell.angle_beta   90.00
_cell.angle_gamma   90.00
#
_symmetry.space_group_name_H-M   'P 1'
#
loop_
_entity.id
_entity.type
_entity.pdbx_description
1 polymer ?
#
loop_
_entity_poly.entity_id
_entity_poly.type
_entity_poly.pdbx_seq_one_letter_code
_entity_poly.pdbx_strand_id
1 'polypeptide(L)' 'MTILNVTNVTISTECTDPLRARLEINCAGTVSKFQINEDLAHQLCSGLDRFLTQVTRRPRLVRLG' A
#
# COMPACT_ATOMS: atom_id res chain seq x y z
N MET A 1 10.05 -2.38 19.06
CA MET A 1 9.34 -2.32 17.76
C MET A 1 7.90 -2.71 18.03
N THR A 2 6.96 -1.79 17.86
CA THR A 2 5.55 -2.02 18.17
C THR A 2 4.85 -2.58 16.92
N ILE A 3 4.23 -3.74 17.03
CA ILE A 3 3.46 -4.34 15.94
C ILE A 3 2.05 -3.76 16.02
N LEU A 4 1.62 -3.07 14.95
CA LEU A 4 0.26 -2.57 14.83
C LEU A 4 -0.54 -3.55 13.97
N ASN A 5 -1.57 -4.17 14.56
CA ASN A 5 -2.47 -5.05 13.84
C ASN A 5 -3.48 -4.22 13.06
N VAL A 6 -3.20 -4.03 11.77
CA VAL A 6 -4.11 -3.34 10.85
C VAL A 6 -5.31 -4.25 10.59
N THR A 7 -6.50 -3.79 10.98
CA THR A 7 -7.76 -4.53 10.81
C THR A 7 -8.54 -4.05 9.59
N ASN A 8 -8.38 -2.80 9.19
CA ASN A 8 -9.03 -2.24 8.01
C ASN A 8 -8.17 -1.11 7.41
N VAL A 9 -8.16 -1.03 6.08
CA VAL A 9 -7.57 0.05 5.30
C VAL A 9 -8.62 0.55 4.31
N THR A 10 -8.99 1.82 4.42
CA THR A 10 -9.95 2.47 3.53
C THR A 10 -9.27 3.63 2.80
N ILE A 11 -9.47 3.71 1.49
CA ILE A 11 -9.01 4.85 0.68
C ILE A 11 -10.23 5.48 0.02
N SER A 12 -10.36 6.80 0.13
CA SER A 12 -11.43 7.58 -0.49
C SER A 12 -10.85 8.74 -1.27
N THR A 13 -11.23 8.88 -2.54
CA THR A 13 -10.83 10.02 -3.37
C THR A 13 -11.59 11.27 -2.94
N GLU A 14 -10.85 12.37 -2.71
CA GLU A 14 -11.42 13.69 -2.41
C GLU A 14 -11.48 14.56 -3.67
N CYS A 15 -10.43 14.52 -4.51
CA CYS A 15 -10.36 15.24 -5.78
C CYS A 15 -9.48 14.46 -6.77
N THR A 16 -9.74 14.62 -8.07
CA THR A 16 -8.94 13.99 -9.14
C THR A 16 -7.98 14.95 -9.84
N ASP A 17 -8.12 16.27 -9.66
CA ASP A 17 -7.23 17.27 -10.26
C ASP A 17 -7.07 18.52 -9.34
N PRO A 18 -5.93 18.68 -8.65
CA PRO A 18 -4.86 17.69 -8.51
C PRO A 18 -5.35 16.49 -7.69
N LEU A 19 -4.74 15.31 -7.88
CA LEU A 19 -5.14 14.10 -7.17
C LEU A 19 -4.98 14.28 -5.65
N ARG A 20 -6.09 14.13 -4.93
CA ARG A 20 -6.12 14.11 -3.46
C ARG A 20 -7.03 12.98 -2.99
N ALA A 21 -6.52 12.17 -2.07
CA ALA A 21 -7.29 11.11 -1.44
C ALA A 21 -7.02 11.10 0.06
N ARG A 22 -7.91 10.45 0.80
CA ARG A 22 -7.77 10.21 2.23
C ARG A 22 -7.61 8.72 2.47
N LEU A 23 -6.61 8.39 3.26
CA LEU A 23 -6.30 7.05 3.71
C LEU A 23 -6.65 6.95 5.20
N GLU A 24 -7.47 5.96 5.54
CA GLU A 24 -7.82 5.63 6.91
C GLU A 24 -7.31 4.22 7.23
N ILE A 25 -6.51 4.11 8.29
CA ILE A 25 -5.98 2.83 8.77
C ILE A 25 -6.55 2.59 10.15
N ASN A 26 -7.32 1.52 10.30
CA ASN A 26 -7.81 1.07 11.60
C ASN A 26 -6.84 0.01 12.16
N CYS A 27 -6.29 0.30 13.34
CA CYS A 27 -5.48 -0.60 14.12
C CYS A 27 -6.23 -0.93 15.41
N ALA A 28 -6.95 -2.06 15.42
CA ALA A 28 -7.67 -2.57 16.59
C ALA A 28 -8.50 -1.51 17.36
N GLY A 29 -9.22 -0.66 16.63
CA GLY A 29 -10.08 0.39 17.18
C GLY A 29 -9.45 1.79 17.17
N THR A 30 -8.16 1.93 16.86
CA THR A 30 -7.51 3.23 16.64
C THR A 30 -7.50 3.55 15.15
N VAL A 31 -8.12 4.66 14.75
CA VAL A 31 -8.16 5.11 13.35
C VAL A 31 -7.14 6.22 13.12
N SER A 32 -6.12 5.95 12.31
CA SER A 32 -5.18 6.94 11.80
C SER A 32 -5.61 7.43 10.42
N LYS A 33 -5.55 8.75 10.20
CA LYS A 33 -6.00 9.41 8.97
C LYS A 33 -4.83 10.12 8.32
N PHE A 34 -4.64 9.89 7.03
CA PHE A 34 -3.58 10.49 6.23
C PHE A 34 -4.15 11.08 4.96
N GLN A 35 -3.57 12.17 4.49
CA GLN A 35 -3.86 12.70 3.16
C GLN A 35 -2.83 12.16 2.18
N ILE A 36 -3.32 11.68 1.05
CA ILE A 36 -2.52 11.27 -0.10
C ILE A 36 -2.62 12.39 -1.13
N ASN A 37 -1.48 12.97 -1.47
CA ASN A 37 -1.33 13.85 -2.62
C ASN A 37 -0.85 13.05 -3.84
N GLU A 38 -0.77 13.72 -4.98
CA GLU A 38 -0.38 13.11 -6.25
C GLU A 38 1.01 12.46 -6.22
N ASP A 39 2.00 13.11 -5.61
CA ASP A 39 3.36 12.57 -5.50
C ASP A 39 3.39 11.27 -4.68
N LEU A 40 2.72 11.26 -3.51
CA LEU A 40 2.65 10.09 -2.66
C LEU A 40 1.86 8.96 -3.35
N ALA A 41 0.79 9.29 -4.08
CA ALA A 41 0.05 8.30 -4.86
C ALA A 41 0.94 7.64 -5.91
N HIS A 42 1.73 8.42 -6.67
CA HIS A 42 2.67 7.89 -7.65
C HIS A 42 3.72 6.97 -7.00
N GLN A 43 4.29 7.39 -5.86
CA GLN A 43 5.25 6.58 -5.12
C GLN A 43 4.65 5.26 -4.62
N LEU A 44 3.42 5.30 -4.09
CA LEU A 44 2.70 4.10 -3.64
C LEU A 44 2.43 3.15 -4.81
N CYS A 45 1.90 3.65 -5.92
CA CYS A 45 1.63 2.85 -7.11
C CYS A 45 2.90 2.20 -7.67
N SER A 46 4.00 2.96 -7.78
CA SER A 46 5.30 2.45 -8.23
C SER A 46 5.87 1.39 -7.28
N GLY A 47 5.76 1.61 -5.96
CA GLY A 47 6.18 0.64 -4.96
C GLY A 47 5.37 -0.66 -5.01
N LEU A 48 4.04 -0.55 -5.18
CA LEU A 48 3.15 -1.70 -5.33
C LEU A 48 3.42 -2.48 -6.61
N ASP A 49 3.57 -1.79 -7.74
CA ASP A 49 3.90 -2.43 -9.03
C ASP A 49 5.21 -3.21 -8.93
N ARG A 50 6.25 -2.60 -8.36
CA ARG A 50 7.53 -3.27 -8.10
C ARG A 50 7.36 -4.50 -7.20
N PHE A 51 6.60 -4.39 -6.13
CA PHE A 51 6.38 -5.52 -5.22
C PHE A 51 5.66 -6.67 -5.92
N LEU A 52 4.57 -6.38 -6.62
CA LEU A 52 3.76 -7.39 -7.31
C LEU A 52 4.53 -8.09 -8.44
N THR A 53 5.29 -7.34 -9.23
CA THR A 53 6.07 -7.89 -10.35
C THR A 53 7.29 -8.68 -9.90
N GLN A 54 7.92 -8.31 -8.77
CA GLN A 54 9.08 -9.04 -8.23
C GLN A 54 8.70 -10.32 -7.50
N VAL A 55 7.53 -10.38 -6.85
CA VAL A 55 7.03 -11.59 -6.18
C VAL A 55 6.72 -12.71 -7.16
N THR A 56 6.36 -12.40 -8.41
CA THR A 56 6.16 -13.41 -9.48
C THR A 56 7.47 -14.07 -9.92
N ARG A 57 8.64 -13.49 -9.62
CA ARG A 57 9.97 -14.07 -9.91
C ARG A 57 10.56 -14.80 -8.70
N ARG A 58 9.83 -15.72 -8.08
CA ARG A 58 10.51 -16.76 -7.28
C ARG A 58 11.26 -17.69 -8.24
N PRO A 59 12.58 -17.88 -8.09
CA PRO A 59 13.32 -18.80 -8.94
C PRO A 59 12.73 -20.20 -8.77
N ARG A 60 12.35 -20.79 -9.90
CA ARG A 60 11.96 -22.20 -10.01
C ARG A 60 13.08 -23.01 -9.35
N LEU A 61 12.74 -23.73 -8.27
CA LEU A 61 13.69 -24.60 -7.60
C LEU A 61 14.03 -25.73 -8.58
N VAL A 62 15.13 -25.59 -9.31
CA VAL A 62 15.68 -26.65 -10.14
C VAL A 62 16.21 -27.69 -9.16
N ARG A 63 15.45 -28.76 -8.95
CA ARG A 63 15.98 -29.98 -8.34
C ARG A 63 16.95 -30.59 -9.35
N LEU A 64 18.24 -30.33 -9.19
CA LEU A 64 19.29 -31.15 -9.77
C LEU A 64 19.32 -32.44 -8.94
N GLY A 65 18.83 -33.52 -9.56
CA GLY A 65 19.06 -34.89 -9.09
C GLY A 65 20.45 -35.37 -9.45
#